data_AF-A0A348YNE6-F1
#
_entry.id   AF-A0A348YNE6-F1
#
_cell.length_a   1.000
_cell.length_b   1.000
_cell.length_c   1.000
_cell.angle_alpha   90.00
_cell.angle_beta   90.00
_cell.angle_gamma   90.00
#
_symmetry.space_group_name_H-M   'P 1'
#
loop_
_entity.id
_entity.type
_entity.pdbx_description
1 polymer ?
#
loop_
_entity_poly.entity_id
_entity_poly.type
_entity_poly.pdbx_seq_one_letter_code
_entity_poly.pdbx_strand_id
1 'polypeptide(L)'
;MTAISEKLKMMREKAGLRQGQIADYLGVTQTYISKVENGERNLTVDQLENLVNLYGYTLASFASMEQDVHPIQFAFRVQDVSQDDLHIIADIGKIAVNSKFMAKILRSSNVG
;
A
#
# COMPACT_ATOMS: atom_id res chain seq x y z
N MET A 1 -9.81 -21.35 3.22
CA MET A 1 -9.65 -20.10 3.98
C MET A 1 -8.26 -19.59 3.70
N THR A 2 -8.13 -18.53 2.91
CA THR A 2 -6.83 -17.90 2.62
C THR A 2 -6.40 -17.12 3.86
N ALA A 3 -5.19 -17.38 4.35
CA ALA A 3 -4.69 -16.69 5.55
C ALA A 3 -4.47 -15.20 5.24
N ILE A 4 -4.61 -14.32 6.25
CA ILE A 4 -4.35 -12.87 6.10
C ILE A 4 -2.96 -12.61 5.52
N SER A 5 -1.98 -13.41 5.92
CA SER A 5 -0.60 -13.39 5.42
C SER A 5 -0.50 -13.64 3.90
N GLU A 6 -1.23 -14.63 3.39
CA GLU A 6 -1.27 -14.95 1.95
C GLU A 6 -1.94 -13.83 1.14
N LYS A 7 -2.99 -13.21 1.69
CA LYS A 7 -3.66 -12.06 1.05
C LYS A 7 -2.71 -10.87 0.93
N LEU A 8 -1.95 -10.56 1.98
CA LEU A 8 -0.95 -9.49 1.97
C LEU A 8 0.14 -9.74 0.92
N LYS A 9 0.64 -10.98 0.86
CA LYS A 9 1.63 -11.41 -0.14
C LYS A 9 1.08 -11.24 -1.56
N MET A 10 -0.14 -11.70 -1.82
CA MET A 10 -0.78 -11.57 -3.14
C MET A 10 -0.94 -10.11 -3.56
N MET A 11 -1.34 -9.23 -2.64
CA MET A 11 -1.47 -7.79 -2.93
C MET A 11 -0.12 -7.16 -3.25
N ARG A 12 0.93 -7.50 -2.49
CA ARG A 12 2.31 -7.05 -2.77
C ARG A 12 2.74 -7.45 -4.19
N GLU A 13 2.53 -8.71 -4.55
CA GLU A 13 2.92 -9.25 -5.85
C GLU A 13 2.13 -8.62 -6.99
N LYS A 14 0.82 -8.41 -6.81
CA LYS A 14 -0.01 -7.69 -7.78
C LYS A 14 0.38 -6.22 -7.94
N ALA A 15 0.89 -5.59 -6.88
CA ALA A 15 1.49 -4.27 -6.96
C ALA A 15 2.88 -4.29 -7.62
N GLY A 16 3.53 -5.45 -7.75
CA GLY A 16 4.89 -5.55 -8.31
C GLY A 16 6.00 -5.14 -7.34
N LEU A 17 5.70 -5.14 -6.02
CA LEU A 17 6.64 -4.73 -4.98
C LEU A 17 7.44 -5.93 -4.43
N ARG A 18 8.70 -5.68 -4.06
CA ARG A 18 9.57 -6.63 -3.36
C ARG A 18 9.36 -6.52 -1.85
N GLN A 19 9.64 -7.60 -1.12
CA GLN A 19 9.53 -7.59 0.35
C GLN A 19 10.41 -6.51 1.01
N GLY A 20 11.59 -6.23 0.45
CA GLY A 20 12.46 -5.16 0.93
C GLY A 20 11.79 -3.79 0.87
N GLN A 21 11.10 -3.47 -0.22
CA GLN A 21 10.40 -2.18 -0.40
C GLN A 21 9.28 -1.99 0.64
N ILE A 22 8.57 -3.07 0.98
CA ILE A 22 7.57 -3.03 2.06
C ILE A 22 8.24 -2.87 3.43
N ALA A 23 9.39 -3.53 3.62
CA ALA A 23 10.14 -3.46 4.86
C ALA A 23 10.61 -2.02 5.12
N ASP A 24 11.18 -1.37 4.11
CA ASP A 24 11.62 0.02 4.18
C ASP A 24 10.44 0.96 4.44
N TYR A 25 9.32 0.76 3.74
CA TYR A 25 8.10 1.54 3.95
C TYR A 25 7.57 1.45 5.39
N LEU A 26 7.65 0.27 6.01
CA LEU A 26 7.17 0.03 7.37
C LEU A 26 8.25 0.27 8.44
N GLY A 27 9.48 0.63 8.07
CA GLY A 27 10.61 0.80 8.99
C GLY A 27 11.03 -0.50 9.69
N VAL A 28 10.86 -1.65 9.02
CA VAL A 28 11.16 -3.00 9.54
C VAL A 28 12.17 -3.71 8.63
N THR A 29 12.58 -4.93 9.00
CA THR A 29 13.51 -5.71 8.19
C THR A 29 12.79 -6.53 7.12
N GLN A 30 13.45 -6.81 5.99
CA GLN A 30 12.91 -7.71 4.96
C GLN A 30 12.54 -9.09 5.54
N THR A 31 13.34 -9.60 6.47
CA THR A 31 13.05 -10.85 7.18
C THR A 31 11.76 -10.78 7.98
N TYR A 32 11.45 -9.63 8.58
CA TYR A 32 10.18 -9.42 9.28
C TYR A 32 8.99 -9.53 8.32
N ILE A 33 9.06 -8.89 7.14
CA ILE A 33 8.02 -9.00 6.11
C ILE A 33 7.87 -10.44 5.59
N SER A 34 8.98 -11.14 5.35
CA SER A 34 8.94 -12.56 4.95
C SER A 34 8.20 -13.42 5.98
N LYS A 35 8.50 -13.24 7.28
CA LYS A 35 7.81 -13.93 8.37
C LYS A 35 6.33 -13.58 8.46
N VAL A 36 5.97 -12.32 8.19
CA VAL A 36 4.56 -11.89 8.13
C VAL A 36 3.83 -12.60 6.99
N GLU A 37 4.42 -12.63 5.80
CA GLU A 37 3.82 -13.29 4.62
C GLU A 37 3.71 -14.81 4.76
N ASN A 38 4.53 -15.42 5.62
CA ASN A 38 4.45 -16.84 5.97
C ASN A 38 3.53 -17.12 7.18
N GLY A 39 2.96 -16.09 7.82
CA GLY A 39 2.11 -16.24 9.00
C GLY A 39 2.86 -16.53 10.32
N GLU A 40 4.19 -16.41 10.32
CA GLU A 40 5.04 -16.59 11.52
C GLU A 40 5.06 -15.34 12.42
N ARG A 41 4.67 -14.18 11.87
CA ARG A 41 4.58 -12.90 12.56
C ARG A 41 3.30 -12.17 12.15
N ASN A 42 2.78 -11.37 13.07
CA ASN A 42 1.66 -10.47 12.80
C ASN A 42 2.15 -9.03 12.71
N LEU A 43 1.53 -8.27 11.81
CA LEU A 43 1.65 -6.81 11.79
C LEU A 43 0.85 -6.22 12.96
N THR A 44 1.30 -5.07 13.45
CA THR A 44 0.45 -4.21 14.28
C THR A 44 -0.72 -3.67 13.44
N VAL A 45 -1.78 -3.19 14.09
CA VAL A 45 -2.93 -2.60 13.39
C VAL A 45 -2.50 -1.43 12.51
N ASP A 46 -1.64 -0.55 13.04
CA ASP A 46 -1.12 0.61 12.30
C ASP A 46 -0.28 0.22 11.07
N GLN A 47 0.57 -0.80 11.20
CA GLN A 47 1.35 -1.32 10.08
C GLN A 47 0.46 -1.97 9.01
N LEU A 48 -0.55 -2.72 9.45
CA LEU A 48 -1.53 -3.31 8.55
C LEU A 48 -2.29 -2.21 7.81
N GLU A 49 -2.75 -1.19 8.51
CA GLU A 49 -3.44 -0.03 7.93
C GLU A 49 -2.58 0.68 6.88
N ASN A 50 -1.33 1.00 7.21
CA ASN A 50 -0.39 1.63 6.28
C ASN A 50 -0.18 0.76 5.04
N LEU A 51 -0.04 -0.55 5.22
CA LEU A 51 0.21 -1.48 4.12
C LEU A 51 -1.00 -1.65 3.20
N VAL A 52 -2.21 -1.79 3.76
CA VAL A 52 -3.43 -1.89 2.95
C VAL A 52 -3.71 -0.56 2.22
N ASN A 53 -3.43 0.58 2.86
CA ASN A 53 -3.54 1.90 2.25
C ASN A 53 -2.56 2.06 1.07
N LEU A 54 -1.32 1.59 1.21
CA LEU A 54 -0.32 1.57 0.13
C LEU A 54 -0.82 0.78 -1.09
N TYR A 55 -1.55 -0.32 -0.84
CA TYR A 55 -2.14 -1.13 -1.90
C TYR A 55 -3.45 -0.57 -2.47
N GLY A 56 -3.98 0.52 -1.90
CA GLY A 56 -5.22 1.17 -2.32
C GLY A 56 -6.49 0.63 -1.64
N TYR A 57 -6.37 0.03 -0.45
CA TYR A 57 -7.47 -0.58 0.32
C TYR A 57 -7.63 0.08 1.69
N THR A 58 -8.84 0.05 2.22
CA THR A 58 -9.11 0.33 3.65
C THR A 58 -9.07 -0.96 4.46
N LEU A 59 -8.83 -0.89 5.78
CA LEU A 59 -8.90 -2.05 6.67
C LEU A 59 -10.24 -2.81 6.56
N ALA A 60 -11.36 -2.08 6.44
CA ALA A 60 -12.68 -2.67 6.30
C ALA A 60 -12.82 -3.48 4.99
N SER A 61 -12.38 -2.92 3.85
CA SER A 61 -12.37 -3.62 2.56
C SER A 61 -11.38 -4.79 2.53
N PHE A 62 -10.28 -4.69 3.29
CA PHE A 62 -9.34 -5.78 3.45
C PHE A 62 -9.96 -6.92 4.25
N ALA A 63 -10.74 -6.62 5.29
CA ALA A 63 -11.43 -7.61 6.10
C ALA A 63 -12.59 -8.31 5.37
N SER A 64 -13.34 -7.59 4.51
CA SER A 64 -14.54 -8.12 3.84
C SER A 64 -14.26 -9.15 2.74
N MET A 65 -12.99 -9.43 2.39
CA MET A 65 -12.60 -10.38 1.33
C MET A 65 -13.24 -10.13 -0.06
N GLU A 66 -13.87 -8.98 -0.27
CA GLU A 66 -14.45 -8.61 -1.57
C GLU A 66 -13.33 -8.51 -2.62
N GLN A 67 -13.49 -9.24 -3.73
CA GLN A 67 -12.43 -9.55 -4.69
C GLN A 67 -12.22 -8.45 -5.76
N ASP A 68 -13.08 -7.43 -5.80
CA ASP A 68 -13.06 -6.40 -6.82
C ASP A 68 -12.31 -5.16 -6.37
N VAL A 69 -10.99 -5.25 -6.28
CA VAL A 69 -10.16 -4.04 -6.27
C VAL A 69 -8.84 -4.30 -6.95
N HIS A 70 -8.50 -3.45 -7.91
CA HIS A 70 -7.26 -3.46 -8.66
C HIS A 70 -6.18 -2.72 -7.86
N PRO A 71 -5.18 -3.42 -7.27
CA PRO A 71 -4.06 -2.74 -6.65
C PRO A 71 -3.38 -1.85 -7.69
N ILE A 72 -2.88 -0.69 -7.23
CA ILE A 72 -2.15 0.23 -8.10
C ILE A 72 -0.96 -0.53 -8.68
N GLN A 73 -1.04 -0.88 -9.97
CA GLN A 73 0.07 -1.48 -10.67
C GLN A 73 1.09 -0.39 -10.95
N PHE A 74 2.26 -0.50 -10.32
CA PHE A 74 3.40 0.30 -10.71
C PHE A 74 3.84 -0.17 -12.12
N ALA A 75 3.36 0.51 -13.16
CA ALA A 75 3.60 0.17 -14.56
C ALA A 75 5.08 0.33 -15.00
N PHE A 76 5.94 0.79 -14.10
CA PHE A 76 7.37 0.90 -14.33
C PHE A 76 8.04 -0.41 -13.93
N ARG A 77 8.81 -1.01 -14.84
CA ARG A 77 9.60 -2.21 -14.56
C ARG A 77 10.57 -1.90 -13.41
N VAL A 78 10.20 -2.33 -12.20
CA VAL A 78 10.96 -2.24 -10.94
C VAL A 78 12.14 -3.21 -10.98
N GLN A 79 13.04 -3.01 -11.94
CA GLN A 79 14.34 -3.68 -11.94
C GLN A 79 15.47 -2.72 -11.53
N ASP A 80 15.33 -1.41 -11.77
CA ASP A 80 16.37 -0.40 -11.48
C ASP A 80 15.91 0.79 -10.61
N VAL A 81 14.74 0.68 -9.97
CA VAL A 81 14.23 1.77 -9.11
C VAL A 81 14.99 1.75 -7.79
N SER A 82 15.76 2.81 -7.52
CA SER A 82 16.51 2.97 -6.27
C SER A 82 15.56 3.31 -5.11
N GLN A 83 16.04 3.15 -3.88
CA GLN A 83 15.22 3.43 -2.70
C GLN A 83 14.77 4.89 -2.60
N ASP A 84 15.58 5.80 -3.14
CA ASP A 84 15.28 7.23 -3.19
C ASP A 84 14.11 7.52 -4.15
N ASP A 85 13.96 6.71 -5.21
CA ASP A 85 12.89 6.87 -6.19
C ASP A 85 11.51 6.49 -5.60
N LEU A 86 11.45 5.54 -4.66
CA LEU A 86 10.19 5.21 -3.97
C LEU A 86 9.71 6.35 -3.08
N HIS A 87 10.63 7.00 -2.36
CA HIS A 87 10.30 8.17 -1.55
C HIS A 87 9.80 9.32 -2.43
N ILE A 88 10.42 9.55 -3.58
CA ILE A 88 9.98 10.56 -4.56
C ILE A 88 8.58 10.23 -5.09
N ILE A 89 8.31 8.97 -5.45
CA ILE A 89 6.99 8.53 -5.92
C ILE A 89 5.93 8.73 -4.81
N ALA A 90 6.26 8.41 -3.56
CA ALA A 90 5.35 8.61 -2.43
C ALA A 90 5.03 10.09 -2.21
N ASP A 91 6.01 10.97 -2.35
CA ASP A 91 5.81 12.42 -2.22
C ASP A 91 4.98 12.99 -3.39
N ILE A 92 5.18 12.50 -4.62
CA ILE A 92 4.30 12.82 -5.75
C ILE A 92 2.86 12.35 -5.48
N GLY A 93 2.69 11.15 -4.91
CA GLY A 93 1.39 10.63 -4.51
C GLY A 93 0.66 11.53 -3.49
N LYS A 94 1.37 12.01 -2.46
CA LYS A 94 0.82 12.96 -1.48
C LYS A 94 0.35 14.26 -2.13
N ILE A 95 1.13 14.81 -3.07
CA ILE A 95 0.75 16.02 -3.80
C ILE A 95 -0.53 15.79 -4.61
N ALA A 96 -0.65 14.66 -5.30
CA ALA A 96 -1.84 14.31 -6.07
C ALA A 96 -3.09 14.15 -5.19
N VAL A 97 -2.96 13.53 -4.01
CA VAL A 97 -4.05 13.39 -3.02
C VAL A 97 -4.48 14.76 -2.49
N ASN A 98 -3.53 15.62 -2.12
CA ASN A 98 -3.82 16.96 -1.64
C ASN A 98 -4.53 17.81 -2.71
N SER A 99 -4.14 17.69 -3.97
CA SER A 99 -4.80 18.37 -5.09
C SER A 99 -6.26 17.93 -5.26
N LYS A 100 -6.54 16.62 -5.17
CA LYS A 100 -7.92 16.11 -5.20
C LYS A 100 -8.75 16.60 -4.01
N PHE A 101 -8.15 16.65 -2.82
CA PHE A 101 -8.81 17.17 -1.63
C PHE A 101 -9.17 18.65 -1.77
N MET A 102 -8.26 19.48 -2.26
CA MET A 102 -8.53 20.91 -2.53
C MET A 102 -9.60 21.10 -3.59
N ALA A 103 -9.59 20.30 -4.67
CA ALA A 103 -10.65 20.32 -5.67
C ALA A 103 -12.02 19.94 -5.09
N LYS A 104 -12.07 19.01 -4.11
CA LYS A 104 -13.29 18.66 -3.40
C LYS A 104 -13.79 19.82 -2.52
N ILE A 105 -12.90 20.46 -1.75
CA ILE A 105 -13.24 21.62 -0.93
C ILE A 105 -13.79 22.76 -1.79
N LEU A 106 -13.10 23.12 -2.88
CA LEU A 106 -13.54 24.19 -3.77
C LEU A 106 -14.93 23.92 -4.37
N ARG A 107 -15.24 22.67 -4.73
CA ARG A 107 -16.58 22.29 -5.21
C ARG A 107 -17.64 22.37 -4.11
N SER A 108 -17.31 22.02 -2.87
CA SER A 108 -18.24 22.16 -1.74
C SER A 108 -18.41 23.61 -1.27
N SER A 109 -17.43 24.48 -1.50
CA SER A 109 -17.49 25.91 -1.16
C SER A 109 -18.20 26.77 -2.23
N ASN A 110 -18.37 26.25 -3.45
CA ASN A 110 -19.09 26.93 -4.54
C ASN A 110 -20.59 26.62 -4.58
N VAL A 111 -21.13 25.99 -3.53
CA VAL A 111 -22.57 25.84 -3.28
C VAL A 111 -22.91 26.74 -2.09
N GLY A 112 -23.03 28.02 -2.36
CA GLY A 112 -23.42 29.08 -1.44
C GLY A 112 -23.89 30.29 -2.23
#